data_AF-A0A160NXB7-F1
#
_entry.id   AF-A0A160NXB7-F1
#
_cell.length_a   1.000
_cell.length_b   1.000
_cell.length_c   1.000
_cell.angle_alpha   90.00
_cell.angle_beta   90.00
_cell.angle_gamma   90.00
#
_symmetry.space_group_name_H-M   'P 1'
#
loop_
_entity.id
_entity.type
_entity.pdbx_description
1 polymer ?
#
loop_
_entity_poly.entity_id
_entity_poly.type
_entity_poly.pdbx_seq_one_letter_code
_entity_poly.pdbx_strand_id
1 'polypeptide(L)'
;MIMLRGSVRAGAVLAAAMLLTACAGGDDSAPAAKATPAKHPVFDQKLDRQLLLAVRQTKQAGSASFVHHLTFASGKGDAVQTMSGSMDFAGGRGQADTTWKVPGKLPEEARNVLVGMTAGRTSGALSGRYLIDSDRIHYRAARTSYWIRYTAADTQQSQDNATLEHLHGTEAPVGGTLLEGLSGAEATKRTDGPDGRRVYRAEMPMNALEGLLPDDIRKHTDRDAADGLPVTVTVDRQGRILDARADLTAVLRKGDALSGFTKFTMDLTLGGHGTSAPKDSPAGTVRTGAEDVLPLRDVKKNACADFDTGQRLARNVVGVPCSGPHDVRVFAQVPLGPGSSAEDTQGRADTACSIARDMARASRLPKRDAYWAWWTPEPQGGVGKGRVTCYVTTARGDS
;
A
#
# COMPACT_ATOMS: atom_id res chain seq x y z
N MET A 1 41.88 -29.11 -34.04
CA MET A 1 43.32 -29.21 -34.34
C MET A 1 43.99 -27.99 -33.68
N ILE A 2 44.94 -28.24 -32.76
CA ILE A 2 45.81 -27.27 -32.02
C ILE A 2 45.05 -26.38 -31.01
N MET A 3 44.86 -26.77 -29.74
CA MET A 3 45.78 -26.74 -28.57
C MET A 3 46.52 -25.41 -28.36
N LEU A 4 46.16 -24.67 -27.31
CA LEU A 4 47.07 -23.87 -26.50
C LEU A 4 46.61 -23.87 -25.03
N ARG A 5 47.55 -24.29 -24.17
CA ARG A 5 47.48 -24.45 -22.71
C ARG A 5 47.95 -23.18 -21.99
N GLY A 6 47.52 -23.04 -20.74
CA GLY A 6 48.22 -22.32 -19.67
C GLY A 6 47.29 -21.38 -18.90
N SER A 7 47.22 -21.32 -17.57
CA SER A 7 47.94 -22.01 -16.49
C SER A 7 47.13 -21.87 -15.20
N VAL A 8 47.26 -22.88 -14.34
CA VAL A 8 46.71 -23.00 -12.99
C VAL A 8 47.34 -21.99 -12.03
N ARG A 9 46.54 -21.37 -11.15
CA ARG A 9 46.98 -21.00 -9.79
C ARG A 9 45.93 -21.38 -8.76
N ALA A 10 46.31 -22.38 -7.96
CA ALA A 10 45.69 -22.76 -6.71
C ALA A 10 45.89 -21.64 -5.67
N GLY A 11 44.86 -21.35 -4.88
CA GLY A 11 44.92 -20.50 -3.69
C GLY A 11 44.18 -21.22 -2.56
N ALA A 12 44.90 -21.47 -1.47
CA ALA A 12 44.60 -22.48 -0.47
C ALA A 12 43.44 -22.14 0.48
N VAL A 13 42.79 -23.21 0.93
CA VAL A 13 41.97 -23.33 2.13
C VAL A 13 42.84 -23.03 3.36
N LEU A 14 42.34 -22.21 4.29
CA LEU A 14 42.85 -22.19 5.66
C LEU A 14 41.67 -22.30 6.63
N ALA A 15 41.56 -23.52 7.16
CA ALA A 15 40.63 -23.92 8.19
C ALA A 15 41.09 -23.46 9.58
N ALA A 16 40.10 -23.41 10.47
CA ALA A 16 40.13 -23.13 11.90
C ALA A 16 41.36 -23.61 12.67
N ALA A 17 41.82 -22.76 13.60
CA ALA A 17 42.52 -23.18 14.79
C ALA A 17 41.69 -22.77 16.02
N MET A 18 40.96 -23.74 16.56
CA MET A 18 40.39 -23.71 17.90
C MET A 18 41.55 -23.61 18.91
N LEU A 19 41.55 -22.60 19.75
CA LEU A 19 42.39 -22.57 20.95
C LEU A 19 41.62 -23.20 22.11
N LEU A 20 41.71 -24.53 22.17
CA LEU A 20 41.50 -25.32 23.38
C LEU A 20 42.86 -25.45 24.07
N THR A 21 43.15 -24.55 25.02
CA THR A 21 44.23 -24.76 25.99
C THR A 21 43.63 -25.27 27.29
N ALA A 22 43.78 -26.57 27.51
CA ALA A 22 43.63 -27.24 28.81
C ALA A 22 45.02 -27.71 29.29
N CYS A 23 45.13 -27.85 30.62
CA CYS A 23 46.28 -28.23 31.48
C CYS A 23 46.97 -27.03 32.17
N ALA A 24 47.20 -26.97 33.48
CA ALA A 24 46.78 -27.75 34.65
C ALA A 24 47.19 -26.97 35.92
N GLY A 25 46.49 -27.17 37.04
CA GLY A 25 47.05 -27.05 38.40
C GLY A 25 47.02 -25.66 39.04
N GLY A 26 46.16 -25.50 40.04
CA GLY A 26 46.17 -24.37 40.97
C GLY A 26 44.89 -24.33 41.79
N ASP A 27 44.92 -24.91 42.99
CA ASP A 27 43.94 -24.65 44.03
C ASP A 27 43.91 -23.14 44.30
N ASP A 28 42.83 -22.49 43.86
CA ASP A 28 42.32 -21.31 44.54
C ASP A 28 40.82 -21.26 44.26
N SER A 29 40.05 -21.34 45.34
CA SER A 29 38.62 -21.12 45.37
C SER A 29 38.34 -19.64 45.11
N ALA A 30 38.59 -19.18 43.88
CA ALA A 30 38.08 -17.93 43.39
C ALA A 30 36.57 -18.12 43.20
N PRO A 31 35.70 -17.32 43.86
CA PRO A 31 34.28 -17.42 43.61
C PRO A 31 34.06 -17.17 42.12
N ALA A 32 33.50 -18.16 41.42
CA ALA A 32 33.11 -18.04 40.02
C ALA A 32 32.41 -16.69 39.87
N ALA A 33 33.03 -15.78 39.11
CA ALA A 33 32.49 -14.45 38.90
C ALA A 33 31.04 -14.62 38.44
N LYS A 34 30.08 -14.23 39.29
CA LYS A 34 28.65 -14.32 38.96
C LYS A 34 28.48 -13.61 37.63
N ALA A 35 28.20 -14.38 36.57
CA ALA A 35 27.92 -13.82 35.26
C ALA A 35 26.85 -12.76 35.44
N THR A 36 27.22 -11.50 35.21
CA THR A 36 26.26 -10.40 35.34
C THR A 36 25.17 -10.70 34.30
N PRO A 37 23.88 -10.71 34.69
CA PRO A 37 22.81 -10.96 33.73
C PRO A 37 22.99 -10.05 32.52
N ALA A 38 23.04 -10.65 31.32
CA ALA A 38 23.15 -9.87 30.10
C ALA A 38 21.97 -8.89 30.05
N LYS A 39 22.28 -7.60 29.85
CA LYS A 39 21.24 -6.57 29.79
C LYS A 39 20.29 -6.86 28.63
N HIS A 40 19.00 -6.76 28.88
CA HIS A 40 17.99 -6.93 27.85
C HIS A 40 18.10 -5.78 26.84
N PRO A 41 18.15 -6.05 25.51
CA PRO A 41 18.44 -5.04 24.49
C PRO A 41 17.43 -3.88 24.47
N VAL A 42 16.16 -4.17 24.76
CA VAL A 42 15.08 -3.18 24.86
C VAL A 42 14.84 -2.71 26.31
N PHE A 43 14.58 -3.65 27.21
CA PHE A 43 13.93 -3.41 28.49
C PHE A 43 14.77 -2.73 29.57
N ASP A 44 16.10 -2.83 29.46
CA ASP A 44 17.06 -2.19 30.38
C ASP A 44 17.50 -0.79 29.91
N GLN A 45 16.86 -0.28 28.84
CA GLN A 45 17.10 1.04 28.29
C GLN A 45 16.12 2.07 28.87
N LYS A 46 16.41 3.36 28.67
CA LYS A 46 15.49 4.44 29.04
C LYS A 46 14.15 4.30 28.31
N LEU A 47 13.05 4.66 28.98
CA LEU A 47 11.68 4.45 28.50
C LEU A 47 11.46 5.05 27.10
N ASP A 48 11.92 6.28 26.90
CA ASP A 48 11.89 7.04 25.64
C ASP A 48 12.55 6.30 24.45
N ARG A 49 13.43 5.34 24.71
CA ARG A 49 14.11 4.54 23.67
C ARG A 49 13.51 3.15 23.47
N GLN A 50 12.67 2.67 24.37
CA GLN A 50 12.24 1.27 24.35
C GLN A 50 11.41 0.93 23.10
N LEU A 51 10.57 1.84 22.60
CA LEU A 51 9.78 1.57 21.39
C LEU A 51 10.63 1.53 20.11
N LEU A 52 11.52 2.51 19.92
CA LEU A 52 12.50 2.48 18.83
C LEU A 52 13.30 1.18 18.82
N LEU A 53 13.74 0.73 19.99
CA LEU A 53 14.49 -0.52 20.13
C LEU A 53 13.62 -1.75 19.93
N ALA A 54 12.35 -1.71 20.30
CA ALA A 54 11.41 -2.78 20.01
C ALA A 54 11.14 -2.95 18.51
N VAL A 55 11.03 -1.84 17.75
CA VAL A 55 10.98 -1.88 16.28
C VAL A 55 12.25 -2.55 15.72
N ARG A 56 13.43 -2.14 16.17
CA ARG A 56 14.71 -2.75 15.74
C ARG A 56 14.79 -4.24 16.07
N GLN A 57 14.39 -4.63 17.28
CA GLN A 57 14.38 -6.02 17.72
C GLN A 57 13.39 -6.87 16.91
N THR A 58 12.26 -6.28 16.50
CA THR A 58 11.28 -6.90 15.60
C THR A 58 11.90 -7.15 14.23
N LYS A 59 12.60 -6.16 13.65
CA LYS A 59 13.31 -6.28 12.37
C LYS A 59 14.43 -7.32 12.43
N GLN A 60 15.16 -7.39 13.55
CA GLN A 60 16.21 -8.39 13.79
C GLN A 60 15.70 -9.83 13.84
N ALA A 61 14.40 -10.05 14.05
CA ALA A 61 13.82 -11.38 13.94
C ALA A 61 13.83 -11.90 12.49
N GLY A 62 14.17 -11.08 11.49
CA GLY A 62 14.31 -11.47 10.09
C GLY A 62 13.01 -11.35 9.33
N SER A 63 11.95 -12.02 9.77
CA SER A 63 10.63 -11.99 9.11
C SER A 63 9.47 -11.95 10.11
N ALA A 64 8.28 -11.57 9.67
CA ALA A 64 7.05 -11.66 10.45
C ALA A 64 5.82 -11.78 9.54
N SER A 65 4.79 -12.47 10.01
CA SER A 65 3.44 -12.33 9.46
C SER A 65 2.74 -11.17 10.13
N PHE A 66 1.82 -10.51 9.43
CA PHE A 66 1.07 -9.40 9.98
C PHE A 66 -0.41 -9.44 9.59
N VAL A 67 -1.23 -8.83 10.44
CA VAL A 67 -2.60 -8.42 10.13
C VAL A 67 -2.75 -6.98 10.61
N HIS A 68 -3.23 -6.13 9.72
CA HIS A 68 -3.46 -4.71 9.96
C HIS A 68 -4.92 -4.36 9.64
N HIS A 69 -5.56 -3.56 10.49
CA HIS A 69 -6.88 -3.02 10.26
C HIS A 69 -6.85 -1.50 10.29
N LEU A 70 -7.49 -0.88 9.31
CA LEU A 70 -7.82 0.55 9.27
C LEU A 70 -9.34 0.67 9.36
N THR A 71 -9.87 1.24 10.44
CA THR A 71 -11.31 1.25 10.73
C THR A 71 -11.84 2.67 10.83
N PHE A 72 -12.87 2.94 10.04
CA PHE A 72 -13.69 4.15 10.13
C PHE A 72 -15.10 3.75 10.63
N ALA A 73 -15.42 4.09 11.87
CA ALA A 73 -16.71 3.76 12.46
C ALA A 73 -17.72 4.89 12.29
N SER A 74 -18.98 4.55 11.99
CA SER A 74 -20.07 5.53 11.89
C SER A 74 -21.38 4.93 12.36
N GLY A 75 -22.39 5.78 12.61
CA GLY A 75 -23.76 5.31 12.86
C GLY A 75 -24.39 4.53 11.70
N LYS A 76 -23.79 4.56 10.49
CA LYS A 76 -24.24 3.84 9.30
C LYS A 76 -23.50 2.49 9.10
N GLY A 77 -22.63 2.13 10.04
CA GLY A 77 -21.76 0.96 9.99
C GLY A 77 -20.29 1.32 9.79
N ASP A 78 -19.43 0.32 9.96
CA ASP A 78 -17.98 0.50 9.93
C ASP A 78 -17.44 0.18 8.54
N ALA A 79 -16.59 1.07 8.03
CA ALA A 79 -15.74 0.78 6.89
C ALA A 79 -14.38 0.30 7.41
N VAL A 80 -13.97 -0.90 6.98
CA VAL A 80 -12.76 -1.56 7.48
C VAL A 80 -11.90 -2.00 6.31
N GLN A 81 -10.66 -1.52 6.27
CA GLN A 81 -9.60 -2.15 5.49
C GLN A 81 -8.93 -3.22 6.35
N THR A 82 -8.77 -4.41 5.82
CA THR A 82 -7.87 -5.43 6.35
C THR A 82 -6.71 -5.58 5.38
N MET A 83 -5.49 -5.48 5.89
CA MET A 83 -4.28 -5.84 5.16
C MET A 83 -3.56 -6.96 5.91
N SER A 84 -3.26 -8.06 5.25
CA SER A 84 -2.61 -9.21 5.89
C SER A 84 -1.56 -9.83 4.99
N GLY A 85 -0.53 -10.41 5.58
CA GLY A 85 0.51 -11.08 4.82
C GLY A 85 1.78 -11.30 5.60
N SER A 86 2.92 -11.09 4.93
CA SER A 86 4.24 -11.36 5.50
C SER A 86 5.28 -10.34 5.05
N MET A 87 6.30 -10.18 5.88
CA MET A 87 7.43 -9.28 5.69
C MET A 87 8.72 -10.05 5.95
N ASP A 88 9.71 -9.85 5.09
CA ASP A 88 11.10 -10.26 5.25
C ASP A 88 11.94 -8.99 5.38
N PHE A 89 12.18 -8.58 6.62
CA PHE A 89 12.93 -7.37 6.97
C PHE A 89 14.39 -7.45 6.50
N ALA A 90 14.99 -8.65 6.53
CA ALA A 90 16.37 -8.85 6.10
C ALA A 90 16.51 -8.77 4.58
N GLY A 91 15.55 -9.35 3.84
CA GLY A 91 15.52 -9.33 2.39
C GLY A 91 14.87 -8.10 1.77
N GLY A 92 14.23 -7.23 2.56
CA GLY A 92 13.51 -6.05 2.05
C GLY A 92 12.30 -6.39 1.18
N ARG A 93 11.62 -7.52 1.47
CA ARG A 93 10.50 -8.03 0.67
C ARG A 93 9.24 -8.19 1.49
N GLY A 94 8.09 -7.99 0.85
CA GLY A 94 6.77 -8.04 1.47
C GLY A 94 5.73 -8.66 0.57
N GLN A 95 4.71 -9.24 1.19
CA GLN A 95 3.49 -9.67 0.53
C GLN A 95 2.30 -9.20 1.36
N ALA A 96 1.29 -8.63 0.70
CA ALA A 96 0.09 -8.14 1.35
C ALA A 96 -1.16 -8.41 0.52
N ASP A 97 -2.16 -9.04 1.12
CA ASP A 97 -3.54 -9.08 0.65
C ASP A 97 -4.31 -7.95 1.34
N THR A 98 -5.00 -7.12 0.56
CA THR A 98 -5.88 -6.06 1.08
C THR A 98 -7.34 -6.37 0.75
N THR A 99 -8.24 -6.07 1.68
CA THR A 99 -9.69 -6.16 1.49
C THR A 99 -10.39 -5.04 2.23
N TRP A 100 -11.38 -4.43 1.60
CA TRP A 100 -12.25 -3.43 2.16
C TRP A 100 -13.66 -3.99 2.37
N LYS A 101 -14.17 -3.82 3.58
CA LYS A 101 -15.60 -3.95 3.89
C LYS A 101 -16.16 -2.53 4.01
N VAL A 102 -16.99 -2.12 3.05
CA VAL A 102 -17.59 -0.77 3.04
C VAL A 102 -19.12 -0.86 3.12
N PRO A 103 -19.77 -0.22 4.10
CA PRO A 103 -21.23 -0.20 4.21
C PRO A 103 -21.90 0.33 2.94
N GLY A 104 -22.94 -0.36 2.45
CA GLY A 104 -23.68 0.04 1.24
C GLY A 104 -24.36 1.40 1.34
N LYS A 105 -24.67 1.86 2.58
CA LYS A 105 -25.34 3.14 2.85
C LYS A 105 -24.37 4.33 2.99
N LEU A 106 -23.07 4.10 2.80
CA LEU A 106 -22.08 5.16 2.86
C LEU A 106 -22.23 6.09 1.63
N PRO A 107 -22.14 7.43 1.79
CA PRO A 107 -22.12 8.35 0.66
C PRO A 107 -21.01 7.99 -0.35
N GLU A 108 -21.26 8.22 -1.63
CA GLU A 108 -20.33 7.89 -2.72
C GLU A 108 -18.98 8.59 -2.54
N GLU A 109 -18.99 9.85 -2.13
CA GLU A 109 -17.78 10.64 -1.88
C GLU A 109 -16.88 10.00 -0.80
N ALA A 110 -17.47 9.60 0.33
CA ALA A 110 -16.75 8.90 1.40
C ALA A 110 -16.21 7.54 0.92
N ARG A 111 -17.00 6.81 0.13
CA ARG A 111 -16.55 5.54 -0.47
C ARG A 111 -15.35 5.75 -1.40
N ASN A 112 -15.41 6.78 -2.24
CA ASN A 112 -14.36 7.14 -3.18
C ASN A 112 -13.06 7.55 -2.48
N VAL A 113 -13.14 8.23 -1.34
CA VAL A 113 -11.97 8.50 -0.49
C VAL A 113 -11.38 7.21 0.10
N LEU A 114 -12.22 6.30 0.59
CA LEU A 114 -11.76 5.08 1.28
C LEU A 114 -11.15 4.04 0.35
N VAL A 115 -11.75 3.79 -0.82
CA VAL A 115 -11.29 2.72 -1.73
C VAL A 115 -10.65 3.25 -3.01
N GLY A 116 -10.60 4.57 -3.18
CA GLY A 116 -10.10 5.25 -4.38
C GLY A 116 -11.20 5.40 -5.44
N MET A 117 -10.95 6.29 -6.40
CA MET A 117 -11.80 6.47 -7.58
C MET A 117 -11.19 5.77 -8.78
N THR A 118 -12.04 5.24 -9.65
CA THR A 118 -11.65 4.70 -10.95
C THR A 118 -12.23 5.51 -12.11
N ALA A 119 -11.73 5.26 -13.32
CA ALA A 119 -12.24 5.91 -14.51
C ALA A 119 -13.69 5.52 -14.85
N GLY A 120 -14.21 4.43 -14.27
CA GLY A 120 -15.56 3.92 -14.48
C GLY A 120 -16.66 4.63 -13.69
N ARG A 121 -16.35 5.72 -12.97
CA ARG A 121 -17.25 6.40 -12.01
C ARG A 121 -17.72 5.48 -10.87
N THR A 122 -17.17 4.29 -10.77
CA THR A 122 -17.32 3.38 -9.64
C THR A 122 -16.10 3.49 -8.74
N SER A 123 -16.31 3.17 -7.46
CA SER A 123 -15.23 3.14 -6.49
C SER A 123 -14.25 2.01 -6.78
N GLY A 124 -13.00 2.16 -6.35
CA GLY A 124 -11.91 1.21 -6.60
C GLY A 124 -12.14 -0.20 -6.07
N ALA A 125 -11.28 -1.11 -6.52
CA ALA A 125 -11.29 -2.50 -6.09
C ALA A 125 -11.38 -2.64 -4.56
N LEU A 126 -12.36 -3.40 -4.10
CA LEU A 126 -12.47 -3.73 -2.67
C LEU A 126 -11.43 -4.76 -2.24
N SER A 127 -10.68 -5.37 -3.14
CA SER A 127 -9.62 -6.30 -2.77
C SER A 127 -8.51 -6.40 -3.82
N GLY A 128 -7.31 -6.70 -3.36
CA GLY A 128 -6.14 -6.86 -4.20
C GLY A 128 -4.97 -7.47 -3.44
N ARG A 129 -3.94 -7.85 -4.19
CA ARG A 129 -2.71 -8.42 -3.67
C ARG A 129 -1.51 -7.61 -4.14
N TYR A 130 -0.55 -7.44 -3.25
CA TYR A 130 0.72 -6.77 -3.48
C TYR A 130 1.88 -7.72 -3.19
N LEU A 131 2.89 -7.70 -4.05
CA LEU A 131 4.24 -8.20 -3.76
C LEU A 131 5.18 -6.99 -3.86
N ILE A 132 5.93 -6.75 -2.80
CA ILE A 132 6.75 -5.56 -2.63
C ILE A 132 8.19 -6.01 -2.44
N ASP A 133 9.12 -5.36 -3.13
CA ASP A 133 10.54 -5.46 -2.86
C ASP A 133 11.14 -4.04 -2.80
N SER A 134 12.47 -3.93 -2.80
CA SER A 134 13.14 -2.63 -2.66
C SER A 134 12.96 -1.69 -3.85
N ASP A 135 12.64 -2.20 -5.05
CA ASP A 135 12.57 -1.39 -6.27
C ASP A 135 11.22 -1.46 -7.00
N ARG A 136 10.37 -2.42 -6.63
CA ARG A 136 9.16 -2.74 -7.37
C ARG A 136 7.97 -3.07 -6.48
N ILE A 137 6.79 -2.80 -7.04
CA ILE A 137 5.52 -3.28 -6.54
C ILE A 137 4.84 -4.07 -7.66
N HIS A 138 4.48 -5.31 -7.39
CA HIS A 138 3.55 -6.05 -8.23
C HIS A 138 2.16 -5.98 -7.60
N TYR A 139 1.19 -5.50 -8.34
CA TYR A 139 -0.21 -5.45 -7.93
C TYR A 139 -1.06 -6.38 -8.78
N ARG A 140 -2.01 -7.07 -8.14
CA ARG A 140 -3.08 -7.81 -8.82
C ARG A 140 -4.42 -7.53 -8.14
N ALA A 141 -5.37 -7.00 -8.89
CA ALA A 141 -6.74 -6.89 -8.43
C ALA A 141 -7.38 -8.29 -8.35
N ALA A 142 -8.25 -8.54 -7.36
CA ALA A 142 -8.86 -9.86 -7.17
C ALA A 142 -9.63 -10.39 -8.40
N ARG A 143 -10.20 -9.48 -9.20
CA ARG A 143 -10.97 -9.79 -10.42
C ARG A 143 -10.12 -9.99 -11.68
N THR A 144 -8.80 -9.78 -11.59
CA THR A 144 -7.89 -9.83 -12.74
C THR A 144 -6.98 -11.07 -12.67
N SER A 145 -6.63 -11.61 -13.83
CA SER A 145 -5.76 -12.79 -13.97
C SER A 145 -4.28 -12.44 -14.20
N TYR A 146 -3.95 -11.15 -14.25
CA TYR A 146 -2.60 -10.65 -14.53
C TYR A 146 -2.09 -9.79 -13.38
N TRP A 147 -0.77 -9.70 -13.26
CA TRP A 147 -0.09 -8.75 -12.38
C TRP A 147 0.29 -7.50 -13.16
N ILE A 148 0.42 -6.38 -12.47
CA ILE A 148 1.01 -5.15 -12.99
C ILE A 148 2.27 -4.88 -12.16
N ARG A 149 3.40 -4.76 -12.83
CA ARG A 149 4.68 -4.41 -12.21
C ARG A 149 4.94 -2.92 -12.33
N TYR A 150 5.08 -2.27 -11.19
CA TYR A 150 5.46 -0.87 -11.05
C TYR A 150 6.89 -0.75 -10.56
N THR A 151 7.65 0.16 -11.16
CA THR A 151 8.91 0.70 -10.66
C THR A 151 8.65 2.04 -9.96
N ALA A 152 9.64 2.53 -9.21
CA ALA A 152 9.58 3.87 -8.63
C ALA A 152 9.30 4.99 -9.67
N ALA A 153 9.76 4.83 -10.92
CA ALA A 153 9.46 5.80 -11.97
C ALA A 153 7.97 5.77 -12.37
N ASP A 154 7.34 4.60 -12.39
CA ASP A 154 5.93 4.44 -12.80
C ASP A 154 4.96 5.04 -11.77
N THR A 155 5.35 5.04 -10.50
CA THR A 155 4.56 5.55 -9.37
C THR A 155 4.77 7.04 -9.13
N GLN A 156 5.92 7.60 -9.52
CA GLN A 156 6.27 9.03 -9.40
C GLN A 156 5.80 9.90 -10.57
N GLN A 157 5.55 9.33 -11.76
CA GLN A 157 5.10 10.09 -12.96
C GLN A 157 3.74 10.79 -12.78
N SER A 158 2.99 10.41 -11.75
CA SER A 158 1.74 11.02 -11.35
C SER A 158 2.01 12.21 -10.43
N GLN A 159 2.11 13.43 -10.99
CA GLN A 159 2.29 14.67 -10.19
C GLN A 159 1.24 14.85 -9.08
N ASP A 160 0.10 14.16 -9.17
CA ASP A 160 -1.01 14.36 -8.25
C ASP A 160 -1.08 13.38 -7.09
N ASN A 161 -0.44 12.21 -7.11
CA ASN A 161 -0.60 11.19 -6.05
C ASN A 161 0.36 10.00 -6.25
N ALA A 162 1.32 9.81 -5.34
CA ALA A 162 2.23 8.67 -5.27
C ALA A 162 1.57 7.50 -4.48
N THR A 163 0.37 7.07 -4.89
CA THR A 163 -0.48 6.22 -4.04
C THR A 163 0.06 4.81 -3.81
N LEU A 164 0.96 4.29 -4.65
CA LEU A 164 1.62 3.01 -4.37
C LEU A 164 2.91 3.17 -3.57
N GLU A 165 3.55 4.35 -3.60
CA GLU A 165 4.83 4.57 -2.92
C GLU A 165 4.72 4.42 -1.40
N HIS A 166 3.58 4.74 -0.78
CA HIS A 166 3.39 4.54 0.66
C HIS A 166 3.51 3.06 1.09
N LEU A 167 3.41 2.11 0.15
CA LEU A 167 3.63 0.68 0.41
C LEU A 167 5.11 0.31 0.45
N HIS A 168 6.01 1.14 -0.11
CA HIS A 168 7.43 1.07 0.21
C HIS A 168 7.64 1.69 1.60
N GLY A 169 7.53 0.85 2.63
CA GLY A 169 7.69 1.29 4.00
C GLY A 169 9.12 1.75 4.30
N THR A 170 9.22 2.71 5.20
CA THR A 170 10.48 3.17 5.79
C THR A 170 10.94 2.26 6.92
N GLU A 171 9.99 1.66 7.65
CA GLU A 171 10.29 0.76 8.77
C GLU A 171 10.10 -0.71 8.44
N ALA A 172 9.19 -1.03 7.52
CA ALA A 172 8.89 -2.39 7.11
C ALA A 172 8.87 -2.54 5.58
N PRO A 173 9.11 -3.76 5.05
CA PRO A 173 8.95 -4.03 3.62
C PRO A 173 7.52 -3.85 3.07
N VAL A 174 6.52 -3.72 3.94
CA VAL A 174 5.15 -3.35 3.58
C VAL A 174 4.77 -2.13 4.41
N GLY A 175 4.73 -0.98 3.76
CA GLY A 175 4.28 0.29 4.33
C GLY A 175 2.76 0.38 4.46
N GLY A 176 2.23 1.54 4.87
CA GLY A 176 0.80 1.68 5.20
C GLY A 176 0.39 0.86 6.43
N THR A 177 1.34 0.50 7.30
CA THR A 177 1.08 -0.20 8.57
C THR A 177 1.55 0.65 9.74
N LEU A 178 1.05 0.36 10.95
CA LEU A 178 1.49 1.08 12.15
C LEU A 178 3.00 1.07 12.37
N LEU A 179 3.75 0.09 11.84
CA LEU A 179 5.21 0.05 11.98
C LEU A 179 5.90 1.33 11.52
N GLU A 180 5.34 2.03 10.51
CA GLU A 180 5.92 3.24 9.91
C GLU A 180 6.08 4.41 10.89
N GLY A 181 5.27 4.46 11.95
CA GLY A 181 5.34 5.53 12.95
C GLY A 181 5.90 5.11 14.31
N LEU A 182 6.02 3.80 14.59
CA LEU A 182 6.39 3.31 15.92
C LEU A 182 7.84 3.61 16.31
N SER A 183 8.75 3.79 15.35
CA SER A 183 10.14 4.14 15.64
C SER A 183 10.30 5.57 16.16
N GLY A 184 9.40 6.47 15.75
CA GLY A 184 9.32 7.85 16.22
C GLY A 184 8.38 8.06 17.41
N ALA A 185 7.67 7.03 17.86
CA ALA A 185 6.72 7.14 18.96
C ALA A 185 7.43 7.24 20.33
N GLU A 186 7.01 8.19 21.16
CA GLU A 186 7.58 8.42 22.48
C GLU A 186 6.75 7.76 23.57
N ALA A 187 7.32 6.77 24.26
CA ALA A 187 6.64 6.08 25.35
C ALA A 187 6.52 6.96 26.60
N THR A 188 5.28 7.25 27.00
CA THR A 188 4.95 8.03 28.20
C THR A 188 4.70 7.14 29.41
N LYS A 189 4.25 5.90 29.19
CA LYS A 189 3.99 4.93 30.25
C LYS A 189 4.31 3.51 29.81
N ARG A 190 4.77 2.70 30.75
CA ARG A 190 4.96 1.25 30.60
C ARG A 190 4.16 0.50 31.66
N THR A 191 3.65 -0.67 31.31
CA THR A 191 3.04 -1.62 32.23
C THR A 191 3.62 -2.99 31.92
N ASP A 192 4.14 -3.66 32.94
CA ASP A 192 4.68 -5.01 32.79
C ASP A 192 3.51 -6.00 32.83
N GLY A 193 3.47 -6.91 31.85
CA GLY A 193 2.44 -7.91 31.66
C GLY A 193 2.92 -9.32 32.02
N PRO A 194 2.05 -10.34 31.88
CA PRO A 194 2.43 -11.73 32.10
C PRO A 194 3.53 -12.19 31.13
N ASP A 195 4.28 -13.21 31.53
CA ASP A 195 5.32 -13.88 30.72
C ASP A 195 6.45 -12.96 30.21
N GLY A 196 6.70 -11.84 30.89
CA GLY A 196 7.71 -10.86 30.50
C GLY A 196 7.29 -9.93 29.37
N ARG A 197 6.01 -9.91 29.00
CA ARG A 197 5.45 -8.93 28.05
C ARG A 197 5.45 -7.53 28.65
N ARG A 198 5.44 -6.52 27.80
CA ARG A 198 5.30 -5.11 28.21
C ARG A 198 4.31 -4.39 27.32
N VAL A 199 3.48 -3.55 27.93
CA VAL A 199 2.52 -2.69 27.25
C VAL A 199 2.95 -1.24 27.43
N TYR A 200 3.08 -0.52 26.33
CA TYR A 200 3.46 0.88 26.28
C TYR A 200 2.26 1.72 25.89
N ARG A 201 2.10 2.86 26.55
CA ARG A 201 1.33 3.99 26.02
C ARG A 201 2.32 5.02 25.53
N ALA A 202 2.10 5.52 24.33
CA ALA A 202 3.00 6.42 23.65
C ALA A 202 2.24 7.40 22.77
N GLU A 203 2.93 8.45 22.38
CA GLU A 203 2.47 9.42 21.39
C GLU A 203 3.31 9.28 20.13
N MET A 204 2.66 9.00 19.01
CA MET A 204 3.29 8.91 17.70
C MET A 204 3.23 10.28 17.00
N PRO A 205 4.30 10.73 16.35
CA PRO A 205 4.32 12.08 15.78
C PRO A 205 3.38 12.21 14.58
N MET A 206 2.80 13.39 14.38
CA MET A 206 1.82 13.66 13.33
C MET A 206 2.35 13.46 11.90
N ASN A 207 3.67 13.53 11.68
CA ASN A 207 4.28 13.21 10.39
C ASN A 207 4.23 11.72 10.05
N ALA A 208 3.95 10.83 11.00
CA ALA A 208 3.73 9.42 10.73
C ALA A 208 2.55 9.19 9.77
N LEU A 209 1.54 10.07 9.74
CA LEU A 209 0.39 9.96 8.82
C LEU A 209 0.79 9.80 7.36
N GLU A 210 1.97 10.31 6.96
CA GLU A 210 2.48 10.21 5.60
C GLU A 210 2.86 8.78 5.19
N GLY A 211 3.37 7.97 6.13
CA GLY A 211 3.66 6.56 5.91
C GLY A 211 2.49 5.63 6.23
N LEU A 212 1.54 6.10 7.04
CA LEU A 212 0.40 5.30 7.50
C LEU A 212 -0.76 5.27 6.51
N LEU A 213 -1.03 6.38 5.82
CA LEU A 213 -2.25 6.57 5.03
C LEU A 213 -1.92 6.87 3.57
N PRO A 214 -2.68 6.29 2.62
CA PRO A 214 -2.62 6.74 1.24
C PRO A 214 -3.09 8.20 1.14
N ASP A 215 -2.61 8.91 0.13
CA ASP A 215 -2.78 10.36 0.06
C ASP A 215 -4.25 10.80 -0.05
N ASP A 216 -5.08 9.99 -0.71
CA ASP A 216 -6.51 10.23 -0.83
C ASP A 216 -7.25 10.12 0.50
N ILE A 217 -6.78 9.37 1.49
CA ILE A 217 -7.31 9.43 2.86
C ILE A 217 -6.66 10.58 3.62
N ARG A 218 -5.34 10.75 3.48
CA ARG A 218 -4.55 11.76 4.20
C ARG A 218 -5.03 13.19 3.94
N LYS A 219 -5.45 13.53 2.72
CA LYS A 219 -5.99 14.85 2.34
C LYS A 219 -7.25 15.24 3.13
N HIS A 220 -7.97 14.26 3.67
CA HIS A 220 -9.17 14.44 4.51
C HIS A 220 -8.88 14.35 6.02
N THR A 221 -7.59 14.38 6.40
CA THR A 221 -7.16 14.49 7.79
C THR A 221 -6.77 15.93 8.14
N ASP A 222 -6.93 16.29 9.40
CA ASP A 222 -6.48 17.56 9.98
C ASP A 222 -5.23 17.33 10.83
N ARG A 223 -4.08 17.79 10.33
CA ARG A 223 -2.78 17.59 11.00
C ARG A 223 -2.57 18.53 12.18
N ASP A 224 -3.36 19.61 12.26
CA ASP A 224 -3.24 20.62 13.32
C ASP A 224 -4.23 20.34 14.47
N ALA A 225 -5.02 19.28 14.37
CA ALA A 225 -6.05 18.93 15.35
C ALA A 225 -5.50 18.29 16.65
N ALA A 226 -4.26 17.82 16.66
CA ALA A 226 -3.62 17.18 17.81
C ALA A 226 -2.09 17.31 17.76
N ASP A 227 -1.45 17.30 18.94
CA ASP A 227 0.02 17.34 19.08
C ASP A 227 0.69 16.00 18.69
N GLY A 228 -0.07 14.91 18.74
CA GLY A 228 0.39 13.56 18.50
C GLY A 228 -0.77 12.57 18.37
N LEU A 229 -0.42 11.34 18.01
CA LEU A 229 -1.36 10.24 17.79
C LEU A 229 -1.21 9.22 18.92
N PRO A 230 -2.22 9.07 19.79
CA PRO A 230 -2.16 8.11 20.88
C PRO A 230 -2.00 6.69 20.35
N VAL A 231 -0.96 6.00 20.81
CA VAL A 231 -0.67 4.62 20.43
C VAL A 231 -0.42 3.75 21.65
N THR A 232 -0.97 2.54 21.63
CA THR A 232 -0.67 1.47 22.59
C THR A 232 0.10 0.38 21.86
N VAL A 233 1.21 -0.08 22.43
CA VAL A 233 2.07 -1.10 21.82
C VAL A 233 2.34 -2.21 22.83
N THR A 234 2.15 -3.46 22.42
CA THR A 234 2.52 -4.63 23.21
C THR A 234 3.76 -5.28 22.63
N VAL A 235 4.70 -5.61 23.52
CA VAL A 235 5.99 -6.20 23.20
C VAL A 235 6.17 -7.52 23.96
N ASP A 236 6.73 -8.53 23.31
CA ASP A 236 7.03 -9.83 23.92
C ASP A 236 8.28 -9.82 24.81
N ARG A 237 8.56 -10.95 25.47
CA ARG A 237 9.72 -11.08 26.37
C ARG A 237 11.09 -10.95 25.70
N GLN A 238 11.15 -10.98 24.37
CA GLN A 238 12.37 -10.76 23.59
C GLN A 238 12.53 -9.30 23.18
N GLY A 239 11.52 -8.45 23.43
CA GLY A 239 11.52 -7.07 22.97
C GLY A 239 10.92 -6.89 21.58
N ARG A 240 10.19 -7.86 21.02
CA ARG A 240 9.56 -7.76 19.69
C ARG A 240 8.11 -7.30 19.80
N ILE A 241 7.66 -6.48 18.87
CA ILE A 241 6.28 -5.97 18.82
C ILE A 241 5.35 -7.14 18.46
N LEU A 242 4.31 -7.32 19.27
CA LEU A 242 3.22 -8.29 19.05
C LEU A 242 1.98 -7.60 18.50
N ASP A 243 1.63 -6.44 19.04
CA ASP A 243 0.49 -5.66 18.59
C ASP A 243 0.71 -4.17 18.81
N ALA A 244 0.04 -3.37 18.00
CA ALA A 244 -0.05 -1.92 18.16
C ALA A 244 -1.47 -1.44 17.81
N ARG A 245 -1.97 -0.45 18.52
CA ARG A 245 -3.24 0.21 18.24
C ARG A 245 -3.05 1.72 18.32
N ALA A 246 -3.45 2.44 17.27
CA ALA A 246 -3.51 3.90 17.29
C ALA A 246 -4.95 4.40 17.19
N ASP A 247 -5.25 5.46 17.93
CA ASP A 247 -6.48 6.24 17.78
C ASP A 247 -6.19 7.49 16.97
N LEU A 248 -6.77 7.57 15.78
CA LEU A 248 -6.63 8.66 14.83
C LEU A 248 -7.90 9.52 14.77
N THR A 249 -8.84 9.33 15.69
CA THR A 249 -10.15 10.00 15.65
C THR A 249 -10.03 11.52 15.69
N ALA A 250 -9.03 12.04 16.41
CA ALA A 250 -8.79 13.48 16.52
C ALA A 250 -8.46 14.14 15.17
N VAL A 251 -7.89 13.40 14.20
CA VAL A 251 -7.49 13.95 12.90
C VAL A 251 -8.61 13.90 11.86
N LEU A 252 -9.81 13.45 12.21
CA LEU A 252 -10.94 13.48 11.28
C LEU A 252 -11.38 14.93 11.04
N ARG A 253 -11.27 15.39 9.78
CA ARG A 253 -11.66 16.75 9.41
C ARG A 253 -13.19 16.90 9.41
N LYS A 254 -13.67 18.00 10.01
CA LYS A 254 -15.10 18.37 10.00
C LYS A 254 -15.50 18.94 8.64
N GLY A 255 -16.72 18.64 8.18
CA GLY A 255 -17.29 19.21 6.95
C GLY A 255 -16.73 18.64 5.64
N ASP A 256 -16.03 17.51 5.71
CA ASP A 256 -15.37 16.87 4.57
C ASP A 256 -16.03 15.51 4.22
N ALA A 257 -15.55 14.83 3.18
CA ALA A 257 -16.05 13.53 2.72
C ALA A 257 -16.11 12.45 3.83
N LEU A 258 -15.19 12.50 4.80
CA LEU A 258 -15.12 11.57 5.93
C LEU A 258 -15.86 12.03 7.19
N SER A 259 -16.55 13.18 7.14
CA SER A 259 -17.21 13.78 8.33
C SER A 259 -18.33 12.93 8.95
N GLY A 260 -18.84 11.93 8.23
CA GLY A 260 -19.83 10.98 8.75
C GLY A 260 -19.25 9.94 9.72
N PHE A 261 -17.92 9.82 9.83
CA PHE A 261 -17.25 8.89 10.73
C PHE A 261 -16.98 9.55 12.08
N THR A 262 -17.20 8.80 13.15
CA THR A 262 -17.03 9.25 14.54
C THR A 262 -15.84 8.61 15.23
N LYS A 263 -15.23 7.59 14.61
CA LYS A 263 -14.03 6.92 15.11
C LYS A 263 -13.13 6.57 13.95
N PHE A 264 -11.82 6.74 14.15
CA PHE A 264 -10.81 6.34 13.20
C PHE A 264 -9.67 5.63 13.94
N THR A 265 -9.48 4.33 13.70
CA THR A 265 -8.44 3.55 14.39
C THR A 265 -7.61 2.72 13.44
N MET A 266 -6.38 2.46 13.87
CA MET A 266 -5.48 1.51 13.27
C MET A 266 -5.13 0.43 14.28
N ASP A 267 -5.13 -0.83 13.85
CA ASP A 267 -4.73 -1.99 14.65
C ASP A 267 -3.70 -2.80 13.85
N LEU A 268 -2.62 -3.24 14.47
CA LEU A 268 -1.61 -4.10 13.89
C LEU A 268 -1.35 -5.27 14.84
N THR A 269 -1.26 -6.47 14.29
CA THR A 269 -0.78 -7.65 14.98
C THR A 269 0.33 -8.28 14.17
N LEU A 270 1.42 -8.64 14.85
CA LEU A 270 2.55 -9.36 14.29
C LEU A 270 2.64 -10.74 14.91
N GLY A 271 3.11 -11.70 14.11
CA GLY A 271 3.31 -13.08 14.53
C GLY A 271 4.38 -13.77 13.70
N GLY A 272 4.66 -15.03 14.03
CA GLY A 272 5.58 -15.88 13.24
C GLY A 272 6.98 -15.28 13.05
N HIS A 273 7.46 -14.51 14.03
CA HIS A 273 8.77 -13.85 13.99
C HIS A 273 9.89 -14.85 13.63
N GLY A 274 10.61 -14.59 12.54
CA GLY A 274 11.69 -15.42 12.00
C GLY A 274 11.26 -16.66 11.22
N THR A 275 9.96 -16.87 11.02
CA THR A 275 9.43 -18.06 10.32
C THR A 275 8.47 -17.74 9.17
N SER A 276 7.93 -16.53 9.14
CA SER A 276 6.93 -16.09 8.15
C SER A 276 7.53 -15.19 7.06
N ALA A 277 8.51 -15.66 6.31
CA ALA A 277 9.00 -14.93 5.13
C ALA A 277 8.02 -15.08 3.94
N PRO A 278 7.86 -14.04 3.08
CA PRO A 278 7.07 -14.15 1.86
C PRO A 278 7.60 -15.26 0.94
N LYS A 279 6.68 -16.04 0.37
CA LYS A 279 7.00 -17.16 -0.54
C LYS A 279 6.49 -16.94 -1.96
N ASP A 280 5.52 -16.03 -2.14
CA ASP A 280 4.89 -15.84 -3.44
C ASP A 280 5.79 -15.06 -4.39
N SER A 281 5.67 -15.39 -5.67
CA SER A 281 6.20 -14.63 -6.80
C SER A 281 5.03 -14.36 -7.76
N PRO A 282 5.10 -13.33 -8.63
CA PRO A 282 4.03 -13.04 -9.56
C PRO A 282 3.88 -14.19 -10.57
N ALA A 283 2.86 -15.04 -10.37
CA ALA A 283 2.53 -16.12 -11.29
C ALA A 283 1.59 -15.64 -12.40
N GLY A 284 1.76 -16.18 -13.62
CA GLY A 284 0.94 -15.85 -14.79
C GLY A 284 1.46 -14.64 -15.56
N THR A 285 0.56 -13.94 -16.23
CA THR A 285 0.90 -12.75 -17.04
C THR A 285 1.31 -11.59 -16.15
N VAL A 286 2.45 -10.96 -16.46
CA VAL A 286 2.92 -9.73 -15.81
C VAL A 286 2.97 -8.61 -16.85
N ARG A 287 2.15 -7.59 -16.63
CA ARG A 287 2.11 -6.32 -17.35
C ARG A 287 3.05 -5.32 -16.72
N THR A 288 3.48 -4.30 -17.46
CA THR A 288 4.36 -3.26 -16.93
C THR A 288 3.60 -1.94 -16.77
N GLY A 289 3.90 -1.21 -15.69
CA GLY A 289 3.31 0.12 -15.45
C GLY A 289 3.55 1.05 -16.63
N ALA A 290 4.80 1.18 -17.06
CA ALA A 290 5.21 2.05 -18.16
C ALA A 290 4.50 1.80 -19.51
N GLU A 291 4.16 0.56 -19.83
CA GLU A 291 3.62 0.19 -21.15
C GLU A 291 2.11 -0.03 -21.13
N ASP A 292 1.59 -0.66 -20.07
CA ASP A 292 0.20 -1.09 -20.00
C ASP A 292 -0.69 -0.12 -19.22
N VAL A 293 -0.13 0.71 -18.33
CA VAL A 293 -0.91 1.66 -17.52
C VAL A 293 -0.84 3.03 -18.16
N LEU A 294 -1.99 3.51 -18.64
CA LEU A 294 -2.07 4.74 -19.40
C LEU A 294 -3.30 5.56 -18.98
N PRO A 295 -3.26 6.89 -19.19
CA PRO A 295 -4.46 7.70 -19.07
C PRO A 295 -5.57 7.18 -19.99
N LEU A 296 -6.82 7.19 -19.52
CA LEU A 296 -7.98 6.73 -20.30
C LEU A 296 -8.09 7.47 -21.65
N ARG A 297 -7.68 8.75 -21.69
CA ARG A 297 -7.63 9.56 -22.92
C ARG A 297 -6.66 9.03 -23.98
N ASP A 298 -5.71 8.19 -23.61
CA ASP A 298 -4.71 7.62 -24.50
C ASP A 298 -5.11 6.22 -24.98
N VAL A 299 -6.20 5.66 -24.45
CA VAL A 299 -6.80 4.41 -24.94
C VAL A 299 -7.44 4.63 -26.31
N LYS A 300 -6.86 3.96 -27.32
CA LYS A 300 -7.29 4.08 -28.72
C LYS A 300 -8.75 3.68 -28.91
N LYS A 301 -9.39 4.27 -29.92
CA LYS A 301 -10.71 3.84 -30.41
C LYS A 301 -10.72 2.34 -30.69
N ASN A 302 -11.77 1.66 -30.21
CA ASN A 302 -11.98 0.21 -30.22
C ASN A 302 -11.07 -0.63 -29.32
N ALA A 303 -10.16 -0.02 -28.55
CA ALA A 303 -9.37 -0.73 -27.55
C ALA A 303 -10.18 -0.93 -26.26
N CYS A 304 -9.73 -1.90 -25.46
CA CYS A 304 -10.33 -2.27 -24.20
C CYS A 304 -9.36 -1.99 -23.05
N ALA A 305 -9.91 -1.71 -21.88
CA ALA A 305 -9.12 -1.42 -20.70
C ALA A 305 -9.79 -1.92 -19.42
N ASP A 306 -8.98 -2.05 -18.36
CA ASP A 306 -9.39 -2.37 -17.00
C ASP A 306 -9.18 -1.14 -16.10
N PHE A 307 -10.12 -0.90 -15.20
CA PHE A 307 -10.09 0.26 -14.32
C PHE A 307 -9.14 0.08 -13.12
N ASP A 308 -8.88 -1.16 -12.72
CA ASP A 308 -8.05 -1.45 -11.56
C ASP A 308 -6.55 -1.41 -11.89
N THR A 309 -5.94 -0.28 -11.58
CA THR A 309 -4.49 -0.09 -11.65
C THR A 309 -3.81 -0.23 -10.28
N GLY A 310 -4.57 -0.28 -9.18
CA GLY A 310 -4.01 -0.23 -7.82
C GLY A 310 -3.46 1.16 -7.42
N GLN A 311 -3.21 2.06 -8.37
CA GLN A 311 -2.75 3.43 -8.12
C GLN A 311 -3.85 4.35 -7.56
N ARG A 312 -5.12 3.90 -7.52
CA ARG A 312 -6.29 4.68 -7.04
C ARG A 312 -6.43 6.04 -7.75
N LEU A 313 -5.99 6.09 -9.02
CA LEU A 313 -6.06 7.26 -9.88
C LEU A 313 -7.23 7.12 -10.85
N ALA A 314 -8.22 8.01 -10.71
CA ALA A 314 -9.44 7.98 -11.54
C ALA A 314 -9.19 8.14 -13.05
N ARG A 315 -8.00 8.58 -13.46
CA ARG A 315 -7.66 8.81 -14.88
C ARG A 315 -6.93 7.66 -15.54
N ASN A 316 -6.34 6.74 -14.77
CA ASN A 316 -5.48 5.69 -15.31
C ASN A 316 -6.24 4.37 -15.44
N VAL A 317 -5.93 3.64 -16.51
CA VAL A 317 -6.49 2.34 -16.81
C VAL A 317 -5.38 1.41 -17.31
N VAL A 318 -5.64 0.11 -17.33
CA VAL A 318 -4.73 -0.88 -17.90
C VAL A 318 -5.22 -1.29 -19.28
N GLY A 319 -4.41 -1.11 -20.32
CA GLY A 319 -4.73 -1.61 -21.66
C GLY A 319 -4.79 -3.15 -21.69
N VAL A 320 -5.93 -3.71 -22.13
CA VAL A 320 -6.10 -5.17 -22.22
C VAL A 320 -6.65 -5.61 -23.59
N PRO A 321 -6.35 -6.85 -24.03
CA PRO A 321 -6.98 -7.41 -25.23
C PRO A 321 -8.49 -7.49 -25.09
N CYS A 322 -9.22 -6.98 -26.09
CA CYS A 322 -10.69 -7.08 -26.14
C CYS A 322 -11.22 -8.51 -26.26
N SER A 323 -10.36 -9.49 -26.59
CA SER A 323 -10.72 -10.91 -26.64
C SER A 323 -10.89 -11.54 -25.24
N GLY A 324 -10.42 -10.86 -24.20
CA GLY A 324 -10.58 -11.29 -22.81
C GLY A 324 -11.57 -10.42 -22.01
N PRO A 325 -11.79 -10.77 -20.73
CA PRO A 325 -12.53 -9.92 -19.80
C PRO A 325 -11.90 -8.53 -19.71
N HIS A 326 -12.73 -7.49 -19.85
CA HIS A 326 -12.33 -6.08 -19.77
C HIS A 326 -13.42 -5.26 -19.07
N ASP A 327 -13.06 -4.15 -18.41
CA ASP A 327 -14.05 -3.29 -17.73
C ASP A 327 -14.71 -2.34 -18.73
N VAL A 328 -13.95 -1.89 -19.73
CA VAL A 328 -14.37 -0.85 -20.64
C VAL A 328 -13.90 -1.08 -22.07
N ARG A 329 -14.71 -0.63 -23.04
CA ARG A 329 -14.30 -0.48 -24.43
C ARG A 329 -14.52 0.95 -24.92
N VAL A 330 -13.47 1.58 -25.42
CA VAL A 330 -13.55 2.94 -26.00
C VAL A 330 -14.11 2.85 -27.41
N PHE A 331 -15.13 3.64 -27.73
CA PHE A 331 -15.72 3.68 -29.08
C PHE A 331 -15.51 5.01 -29.81
N ALA A 332 -15.21 6.10 -29.09
CA ALA A 332 -14.88 7.37 -29.69
C ALA A 332 -13.98 8.23 -28.80
N GLN A 333 -13.25 9.14 -29.44
CA GLN A 333 -12.56 10.25 -28.78
C GLN A 333 -12.97 11.52 -29.49
N VAL A 334 -13.49 12.50 -28.76
CA VAL A 334 -14.04 13.74 -29.32
C VAL A 334 -13.29 14.93 -28.76
N PRO A 335 -12.69 15.80 -29.60
CA PRO A 335 -12.13 17.06 -29.15
C PRO A 335 -13.21 17.93 -28.49
N LEU A 336 -12.99 18.34 -27.25
CA LEU A 336 -13.86 19.19 -26.45
C LEU A 336 -13.03 20.04 -25.45
N GLY A 337 -13.16 21.37 -25.56
CA GLY A 337 -12.61 22.29 -24.56
C GLY A 337 -13.43 22.30 -23.25
N PRO A 338 -12.87 22.83 -22.15
CA PRO A 338 -13.58 22.95 -20.88
C PRO A 338 -14.86 23.79 -21.02
N GLY A 339 -15.82 23.49 -20.16
CA GLY A 339 -17.02 24.29 -19.90
C GLY A 339 -16.77 25.45 -18.94
N SER A 340 -17.83 26.20 -18.65
CA SER A 340 -17.82 27.26 -17.64
C SER A 340 -17.79 26.71 -16.20
N SER A 341 -18.21 25.44 -16.01
CA SER A 341 -18.11 24.70 -14.76
C SER A 341 -17.79 23.22 -15.01
N ALA A 342 -17.57 22.45 -13.94
CA ALA A 342 -17.42 20.99 -14.04
C ALA A 342 -18.71 20.32 -14.55
N GLU A 343 -19.88 20.77 -14.10
CA GLU A 343 -21.17 20.26 -14.55
C GLU A 343 -21.42 20.57 -16.04
N ASP A 344 -21.12 21.80 -16.48
CA ASP A 344 -21.22 22.17 -17.90
C ASP A 344 -20.27 21.33 -18.76
N THR A 345 -19.03 21.14 -18.30
CA THR A 345 -18.05 20.30 -18.99
C THR A 345 -18.55 18.86 -19.14
N GLN A 346 -19.11 18.28 -18.07
CA GLN A 346 -19.67 16.94 -18.12
C GLN A 346 -20.88 16.86 -19.05
N GLY A 347 -21.83 17.80 -18.98
CA GLY A 347 -23.00 17.82 -19.85
C GLY A 347 -22.65 17.94 -21.34
N ARG A 348 -21.62 18.73 -21.66
CA ARG A 348 -21.06 18.83 -23.01
C ARG A 348 -20.37 17.53 -23.45
N ALA A 349 -19.65 16.86 -22.54
CA ALA A 349 -19.01 15.58 -22.80
C ALA A 349 -20.05 14.48 -23.08
N ASP A 350 -21.11 14.40 -22.27
CA ASP A 350 -22.21 13.45 -22.44
C ASP A 350 -22.91 13.66 -23.81
N THR A 351 -23.13 14.92 -24.18
CA THR A 351 -23.71 15.29 -25.49
C THR A 351 -22.80 14.85 -26.65
N ALA A 352 -21.50 15.14 -26.56
CA ALA A 352 -20.52 14.75 -27.56
C ALA A 352 -20.47 13.22 -27.75
N CYS A 353 -20.52 12.46 -26.66
CA CYS A 353 -20.56 11.00 -26.73
C CYS A 353 -21.88 10.44 -27.26
N SER A 354 -23.01 11.09 -26.98
CA SER A 354 -24.29 10.72 -27.60
C SER A 354 -24.23 10.89 -29.12
N ILE A 355 -23.72 12.02 -29.61
CA ILE A 355 -23.58 12.27 -31.05
C ILE A 355 -22.61 11.25 -31.68
N ALA A 356 -21.47 11.00 -31.03
CA ALA A 356 -20.49 10.03 -31.52
C ALA A 356 -21.05 8.60 -31.60
N ARG A 357 -21.94 8.22 -30.66
CA ARG A 357 -22.68 6.95 -30.70
C ARG A 357 -23.60 6.91 -31.92
N ASP A 358 -24.40 7.95 -32.13
CA ASP A 358 -25.40 7.99 -33.22
C ASP A 358 -24.75 7.97 -34.61
N MET A 359 -23.56 8.54 -34.74
CA MET A 359 -22.77 8.51 -35.98
C MET A 359 -22.08 7.17 -36.25
N ALA A 360 -21.90 6.33 -35.23
CA ALA A 360 -21.26 5.03 -35.39
C ALA A 360 -22.29 3.96 -35.77
N ARG A 361 -21.93 3.08 -36.72
CA ARG A 361 -22.87 2.09 -37.28
C ARG A 361 -23.51 1.23 -36.17
N ALA A 362 -24.84 1.32 -36.06
CA ALA A 362 -25.65 0.80 -34.95
C ALA A 362 -25.48 -0.69 -34.63
N SER A 363 -25.03 -1.52 -35.58
CA SER A 363 -24.96 -2.98 -35.40
C SER A 363 -23.83 -3.47 -34.49
N ARG A 364 -23.03 -2.58 -33.88
CA ARG A 364 -21.92 -2.94 -32.97
C ARG A 364 -21.84 -2.08 -31.70
N LEU A 365 -22.83 -1.22 -31.42
CA LEU A 365 -22.80 -0.33 -30.25
C LEU A 365 -23.88 -0.69 -29.22
N PRO A 366 -23.62 -0.49 -27.93
CA PRO A 366 -24.61 -0.71 -26.87
C PRO A 366 -25.78 0.27 -26.94
N LYS A 367 -26.87 -0.08 -26.24
CA LYS A 367 -28.02 0.81 -26.04
C LYS A 367 -27.60 2.10 -25.32
N ARG A 368 -28.45 3.13 -25.40
CA ARG A 368 -28.18 4.49 -24.91
C ARG A 368 -27.90 4.57 -23.40
N ASP A 369 -28.33 3.60 -22.62
CA ASP A 369 -28.10 3.47 -21.18
C ASP A 369 -26.75 2.83 -20.82
N ALA A 370 -25.95 2.40 -21.81
CA ALA A 370 -24.74 1.61 -21.58
C ALA A 370 -23.44 2.30 -22.03
N TYR A 371 -23.43 3.64 -22.17
CA TYR A 371 -22.20 4.39 -22.49
C TYR A 371 -21.98 5.57 -21.55
N TRP A 372 -20.71 5.92 -21.41
CA TRP A 372 -20.20 6.95 -20.51
C TRP A 372 -19.25 7.89 -21.24
N ALA A 373 -19.15 9.11 -20.72
CA ALA A 373 -18.23 10.13 -21.17
C ALA A 373 -17.25 10.49 -20.05
N TRP A 374 -15.96 10.39 -20.34
CA TRP A 374 -14.92 10.88 -19.46
C TRP A 374 -14.15 12.01 -20.12
N TRP A 375 -14.19 13.18 -19.51
CA TRP A 375 -13.40 14.32 -19.94
C TRP A 375 -12.09 14.37 -19.16
N THR A 376 -10.97 14.56 -19.85
CA THR A 376 -9.68 14.80 -19.22
C THR A 376 -9.16 16.16 -19.68
N PRO A 377 -8.94 17.13 -18.76
CA PRO A 377 -8.31 18.39 -19.10
C PRO A 377 -6.91 18.16 -19.67
N GLU A 378 -6.41 19.12 -20.45
CA GLU A 378 -5.00 19.09 -20.81
C GLU A 378 -4.12 19.30 -19.58
N PRO A 379 -2.93 18.68 -19.53
CA PRO A 379 -1.92 19.08 -18.57
C PRO A 379 -1.59 20.55 -18.80
N GLN A 380 -1.35 21.32 -17.73
CA GLN A 380 -1.02 22.75 -17.86
C GLN A 380 0.16 22.94 -18.81
N GLY A 381 0.00 23.81 -19.83
CA GLY A 381 1.03 24.11 -20.83
C GLY A 381 0.92 23.34 -22.16
N GLY A 382 -0.06 22.43 -22.31
CA GLY A 382 -0.42 21.86 -23.60
C GLY A 382 -1.15 22.88 -24.48
N VAL A 383 -0.77 22.98 -25.76
CA VAL A 383 -1.55 23.68 -26.78
C VAL A 383 -2.24 22.62 -27.63
N GLY A 384 -3.34 22.08 -27.12
CA GLY A 384 -4.19 21.14 -27.82
C GLY A 384 -5.64 21.26 -27.32
N LYS A 385 -6.58 20.76 -28.12
CA LYS A 385 -7.99 20.77 -27.71
C LYS A 385 -8.18 19.60 -26.76
N GLY A 386 -8.60 19.87 -25.52
CA GLY A 386 -9.01 18.84 -24.55
C GLY A 386 -9.88 17.77 -25.20
N ARG A 387 -9.95 16.57 -24.63
CA ARG A 387 -10.65 15.44 -25.25
C ARG A 387 -11.61 14.77 -24.29
N VAL A 388 -12.73 14.33 -24.84
CA VAL A 388 -13.66 13.40 -24.22
C VAL A 388 -13.38 12.01 -24.76
N THR A 389 -13.27 11.06 -23.85
CA THR A 389 -13.24 9.63 -24.17
C THR A 389 -14.63 9.06 -23.95
N CYS A 390 -15.21 8.55 -25.03
CA CYS A 390 -16.51 7.92 -25.02
C CYS A 390 -16.33 6.41 -24.99
N TYR A 391 -16.90 5.76 -23.97
CA TYR A 391 -16.69 4.35 -23.74
C TYR A 391 -17.94 3.66 -23.23
N VAL A 392 -17.92 2.34 -23.25
CA VAL A 392 -19.00 1.49 -22.73
C VAL A 392 -18.42 0.60 -21.66
N THR A 393 -19.10 0.50 -20.52
CA THR A 393 -18.73 -0.47 -19.47
C THR A 393 -19.26 -1.84 -19.83
N THR A 394 -18.55 -2.87 -19.38
CA THR A 394 -19.07 -4.24 -19.40
C THR A 394 -19.70 -4.56 -18.04
N ALA A 395 -20.40 -5.70 -17.94
CA ALA A 395 -20.92 -6.18 -16.66
C ALA A 395 -19.86 -6.29 -15.55
N ARG A 396 -18.57 -6.40 -15.90
CA ARG A 396 -17.45 -6.41 -14.95
C ARG A 396 -16.99 -5.00 -14.55
N GLY A 397 -17.17 -4.02 -15.43
CA GLY A 397 -16.94 -2.61 -15.11
C GLY A 397 -18.05 -1.99 -14.26
N ASP A 398 -19.26 -2.56 -14.32
CA ASP A 398 -20.44 -2.12 -13.56
C ASP A 398 -20.58 -2.77 -12.17
N SER A 399 -19.73 -3.77 -11.85
CA SER A 399 -19.84 -4.63 -10.65
C SER A 399 -19.07 -4.14 -9.43
#